data_AF-A0A2V8QTN3-F1
#
_entry.id   AF-A0A2V8QTN3-F1
#
_cell.length_a   1.000
_cell.length_b   1.000
_cell.length_c   1.000
_cell.angle_alpha   90.00
_cell.angle_beta   90.00
_cell.angle_gamma   90.00
#
_symmetry.space_group_name_H-M   'P 1'
#
loop_
_entity.id
_entity.type
_entity.pdbx_description
1 polymer ?
#
loop_
_entity_poly.entity_id
_entity_poly.type
_entity_poly.pdbx_seq_one_letter_code
_entity_poly.pdbx_strand_id
1 'polypeptide(L)'
;FAVIRSREGDVTFELRPYRLAVDDFLRNRASLLFEAPAADAHFHVADHCTMCEYMDHCRAEANAHFDLSRIAYISSESKRRLRQSGISTHRELSLVEDPEQIVRLQILSHDLSLNLPRYIATSRALEDGLPRSLHATTLLMPRYEDVRVVLCAEHDAVTGTSS
;
A
#
# COMPACT_ATOMS: atom_id res chain seq x y z
N PHE A 1 9.24 -24.42 -26.51
CA PHE A 1 7.93 -24.27 -25.86
C PHE A 1 7.79 -25.34 -24.79
N ALA A 2 8.01 -24.99 -23.52
CA ALA A 2 7.83 -25.92 -22.40
C ALA A 2 6.40 -25.77 -21.87
N VAL A 3 5.62 -26.83 -22.01
CA VAL A 3 4.28 -26.93 -21.41
C VAL A 3 4.48 -27.13 -19.91
N ILE A 4 4.03 -26.18 -19.10
CA ILE A 4 3.90 -26.37 -17.66
C ILE A 4 2.83 -27.44 -17.47
N ARG A 5 3.22 -28.67 -17.11
CA ARG A 5 2.28 -29.69 -16.67
C ARG A 5 1.88 -29.39 -15.24
N SER A 6 0.57 -29.30 -14.98
CA SER A 6 0.03 -29.37 -13.62
C SER A 6 0.54 -30.66 -12.98
N ARG A 7 0.95 -30.60 -11.70
CA ARG A 7 1.36 -31.80 -10.95
C ARG A 7 0.15 -32.72 -10.85
N GLU A 8 0.14 -33.80 -11.63
CA GLU A 8 -0.76 -34.93 -11.43
C GLU A 8 -0.36 -35.63 -10.12
N GLY A 9 -1.01 -35.24 -9.04
CA GLY A 9 -0.92 -35.89 -7.75
C GLY A 9 -2.25 -35.70 -7.04
N ASP A 10 -2.91 -36.81 -6.73
CA ASP A 10 -4.18 -36.87 -6.01
C ASP A 10 -3.94 -36.60 -4.51
N VAL A 11 -3.39 -35.42 -4.21
CA VAL A 11 -3.23 -34.97 -2.83
C VAL A 11 -4.59 -34.45 -2.39
N THR A 12 -5.33 -35.26 -1.66
CA THR A 12 -6.64 -34.88 -1.12
C THR A 12 -6.50 -33.58 -0.34
N PHE A 13 -7.06 -32.50 -0.88
CA PHE A 13 -7.01 -31.19 -0.24
C PHE A 13 -7.98 -31.20 0.96
N GLU A 14 -7.44 -31.22 2.17
CA GLU A 14 -8.19 -31.15 3.42
C GLU A 14 -8.94 -29.81 3.53
N LEU A 15 -10.20 -29.79 3.10
CA LEU A 15 -11.05 -28.59 3.13
C LEU A 15 -11.52 -28.22 4.54
N ARG A 16 -11.41 -29.12 5.52
CA ARG A 16 -12.01 -28.93 6.85
C ARG A 16 -11.54 -27.63 7.55
N PRO A 17 -10.25 -27.26 7.55
CA PRO A 17 -9.80 -25.98 8.12
C PRO A 17 -10.37 -24.75 7.38
N TYR A 18 -10.49 -24.83 6.05
CA TYR A 18 -11.05 -23.75 5.23
C TYR A 18 -12.56 -23.60 5.43
N ARG A 19 -13.28 -24.71 5.62
CA ARG A 19 -14.72 -24.69 5.89
C ARG A 19 -15.03 -23.97 7.20
N LEU A 20 -14.18 -24.09 8.22
CA LEU A 20 -14.35 -23.35 9.47
C LEU A 20 -14.18 -21.84 9.25
N ALA A 21 -13.16 -21.42 8.49
CA ALA A 21 -12.95 -20.01 8.18
C ALA A 21 -14.09 -19.42 7.34
N VAL A 22 -14.61 -20.18 6.38
CA VAL A 22 -15.75 -19.77 5.56
C VAL A 22 -17.04 -19.73 6.38
N ASP A 23 -17.31 -20.73 7.22
CA ASP A 23 -18.50 -20.76 8.07
C ASP A 23 -18.48 -19.62 9.11
N ASP A 24 -17.34 -19.33 9.73
CA ASP A 24 -17.17 -18.16 10.62
C ASP A 24 -17.41 -16.85 9.87
N PHE A 25 -16.84 -16.69 8.67
CA PHE A 25 -17.05 -15.50 7.85
C PHE A 25 -18.53 -15.31 7.53
N LEU A 26 -19.20 -16.36 7.02
CA LEU A 26 -20.61 -16.27 6.63
C LEU A 26 -21.53 -16.00 7.83
N ARG A 27 -21.26 -16.59 9.00
CA ARG A 27 -22.09 -16.41 10.20
C ARG A 27 -21.87 -15.08 10.90
N ASN A 28 -20.61 -14.65 11.00
CA ASN A 28 -20.23 -13.61 11.95
C ASN A 28 -19.67 -12.34 11.29
N ARG A 29 -19.30 -12.38 10.00
CA ARG A 29 -18.63 -11.26 9.31
C ARG A 29 -19.40 -10.76 8.09
N ALA A 30 -20.09 -11.64 7.37
CA ALA A 30 -20.70 -11.32 6.09
C ALA A 30 -21.85 -10.30 6.23
N SER A 31 -22.74 -10.46 7.21
CA SER A 31 -23.85 -9.53 7.41
C SER A 31 -23.37 -8.10 7.65
N LEU A 32 -22.34 -7.91 8.47
CA LEU A 32 -21.74 -6.60 8.72
C LEU A 32 -21.17 -5.96 7.45
N LEU A 33 -20.67 -6.77 6.51
CA LEU A 33 -20.18 -6.27 5.22
C LEU A 33 -21.32 -5.85 4.31
N PHE A 34 -22.42 -6.59 4.30
CA PHE A 34 -23.58 -6.29 3.45
C PHE A 34 -24.45 -5.14 3.98
N GLU A 35 -24.43 -4.91 5.29
CA GLU A 35 -25.17 -3.83 5.95
C GLU A 35 -24.39 -2.50 5.96
N ALA A 36 -23.08 -2.54 5.73
CA ALA A 36 -22.26 -1.34 5.64
C ALA A 36 -22.67 -0.50 4.41
N PRO A 37 -22.94 0.82 4.56
CA PRO A 37 -23.06 1.72 3.43
C PRO A 37 -21.82 1.61 2.53
N ALA A 38 -21.99 1.68 1.22
CA ALA A 38 -20.87 1.61 0.29
C ALA A 38 -19.77 2.63 0.60
N ALA A 39 -20.16 3.82 1.07
CA ALA A 39 -19.24 4.88 1.51
C ALA A 39 -18.41 4.51 2.75
N ASP A 40 -18.86 3.55 3.55
CA ASP A 40 -18.17 3.06 4.75
C ASP A 40 -17.43 1.74 4.49
N ALA A 41 -17.48 1.24 3.25
CA ALA A 41 -16.79 0.01 2.87
C ALA A 41 -15.28 0.20 2.95
N HIS A 42 -14.58 -0.80 3.48
CA HIS A 42 -13.13 -0.75 3.58
C HIS A 42 -12.49 -0.87 2.19
N PHE A 43 -11.89 0.21 1.69
CA PHE A 43 -11.07 0.19 0.48
C PHE A 43 -9.55 0.15 0.77
N HIS A 44 -8.78 -0.24 -0.24
CA HIS A 44 -7.32 -0.20 -0.21
C HIS A 44 -6.78 0.12 -1.61
N VAL A 45 -5.61 0.76 -1.65
CA VAL A 45 -4.82 0.94 -2.85
C VAL A 45 -3.45 0.34 -2.57
N ALA A 46 -3.07 -0.68 -3.34
CA ALA A 46 -1.83 -1.43 -3.23
C ALA A 46 -1.39 -1.93 -4.62
N ASP A 47 -0.19 -2.48 -4.70
CA ASP A 47 0.42 -3.03 -5.93
C ASP A 47 -0.43 -4.10 -6.63
N HIS A 48 -1.04 -5.00 -5.86
CA HIS A 48 -1.92 -6.05 -6.36
C HIS A 48 -3.29 -5.54 -6.83
N CYS A 49 -3.65 -4.28 -6.57
CA CYS A 49 -4.91 -3.71 -7.03
C CYS A 49 -4.96 -3.48 -8.54
N THR A 50 -3.85 -3.62 -9.27
CA THR A 50 -3.79 -3.46 -10.74
C THR A 50 -4.70 -4.42 -11.51
N MET A 51 -5.11 -5.54 -10.89
CA MET A 51 -6.06 -6.49 -11.46
C MET A 51 -7.50 -6.34 -10.90
N CYS A 52 -7.72 -5.38 -9.99
CA CYS A 52 -9.01 -5.15 -9.36
C CYS A 52 -9.90 -4.24 -10.23
N GLU A 53 -11.13 -4.64 -10.51
CA GLU A 53 -12.09 -3.84 -11.28
C GLU A 53 -12.47 -2.51 -10.61
N TYR A 54 -12.27 -2.39 -9.29
CA TYR A 54 -12.58 -1.19 -8.51
C TYR A 54 -11.37 -0.27 -8.30
N MET A 55 -10.23 -0.53 -8.94
CA MET A 55 -8.99 0.22 -8.68
C MET A 55 -9.17 1.74 -8.84
N ASP A 56 -9.81 2.17 -9.93
CA ASP A 56 -9.98 3.59 -10.22
C ASP A 56 -10.86 4.29 -9.18
N HIS A 57 -11.92 3.61 -8.74
CA HIS A 57 -12.80 4.10 -7.68
C HIS A 57 -12.04 4.23 -6.35
N CYS A 58 -11.36 3.17 -5.91
CA CYS A 58 -10.55 3.18 -4.69
C CYS A 58 -9.45 4.26 -4.74
N ARG A 59 -8.86 4.49 -5.90
CA ARG A 59 -7.84 5.53 -6.11
C ARG A 59 -8.44 6.93 -6.03
N ALA A 60 -9.62 7.13 -6.61
CA ALA A 60 -10.33 8.40 -6.52
C ALA A 60 -10.70 8.74 -5.07
N GLU A 61 -11.23 7.76 -4.31
CA GLU A 61 -11.52 7.93 -2.89
C GLU A 61 -10.26 8.22 -2.06
N ALA A 62 -9.17 7.47 -2.30
CA ALA A 62 -7.89 7.71 -1.63
C ALA A 62 -7.37 9.14 -1.86
N ASN A 63 -7.54 9.66 -3.07
CA ASN A 63 -7.17 11.02 -3.43
C ASN A 63 -8.08 12.06 -2.76
N ALA A 64 -9.39 11.85 -2.79
CA ALA A 64 -10.37 12.78 -2.23
C ALA A 64 -10.21 12.96 -0.70
N HIS A 65 -9.87 11.87 0.00
CA HIS A 65 -9.81 11.85 1.48
C HIS A 65 -8.39 11.90 2.05
N PHE A 66 -7.38 12.14 1.21
CA PHE A 66 -5.99 12.12 1.63
C PHE A 66 -5.60 10.83 2.37
N ASP A 67 -6.10 9.70 1.90
CA ASP A 67 -5.96 8.43 2.60
C ASP A 67 -4.50 7.99 2.70
N LEU A 68 -4.16 7.28 3.78
CA LEU A 68 -2.84 6.71 3.98
C LEU A 68 -2.43 5.74 2.85
N SER A 69 -3.38 5.12 2.14
CA SER A 69 -3.10 4.25 0.99
C SER A 69 -2.41 4.96 -0.19
N ARG A 70 -2.37 6.29 -0.21
CA ARG A 70 -1.53 7.04 -1.15
C ARG A 70 -0.03 6.87 -0.89
N ILE A 71 0.35 6.49 0.32
CA ILE A 71 1.74 6.20 0.68
C ILE A 71 2.13 4.88 0.03
N ALA A 72 3.05 4.93 -0.92
CA ALA A 72 3.52 3.76 -1.62
C ALA A 72 4.02 2.68 -0.64
N TYR A 73 3.61 1.43 -0.86
CA TYR A 73 4.01 0.26 -0.07
C TYR A 73 3.71 0.37 1.43
N ILE A 74 2.67 1.11 1.82
CA ILE A 74 2.18 1.03 3.20
C ILE A 74 1.38 -0.24 3.40
N SER A 75 1.65 -0.96 4.48
CA SER A 75 0.89 -2.17 4.82
C SER A 75 -0.50 -1.82 5.39
N SER A 76 -1.48 -2.71 5.19
CA SER A 76 -2.81 -2.58 5.82
C SER A 76 -2.73 -2.57 7.35
N GLU A 77 -1.74 -3.26 7.93
CA GLU A 77 -1.47 -3.21 9.37
C GLU A 77 -1.02 -1.80 9.79
N SER A 78 0.01 -1.23 9.15
CA SER A 78 0.50 0.11 9.46
C SER A 78 -0.58 1.17 9.34
N LYS A 79 -1.42 1.13 8.28
CA LYS A 79 -2.58 2.02 8.16
C LYS A 79 -3.53 1.90 9.35
N ARG A 80 -3.85 0.67 9.77
CA ARG A 80 -4.74 0.42 10.91
C ARG A 80 -4.14 0.96 12.21
N ARG A 81 -2.84 0.72 12.45
CA ARG A 81 -2.14 1.18 13.66
C ARG A 81 -2.06 2.71 13.72
N LEU A 82 -1.76 3.36 12.59
CA LEU A 82 -1.76 4.82 12.48
C LEU A 82 -3.14 5.41 12.75
N ARG A 83 -4.21 4.85 12.16
CA ARG A 83 -5.59 5.30 12.43
C ARG A 83 -5.94 5.16 13.91
N GLN A 84 -5.57 4.04 14.53
CA GLN A 84 -5.77 3.80 15.97
C GLN A 84 -4.97 4.76 16.86
N SER A 85 -3.85 5.31 16.39
CA SER A 85 -3.07 6.33 17.10
C SER A 85 -3.49 7.77 16.76
N GLY A 86 -4.60 7.95 16.04
CA GLY A 86 -5.15 9.26 15.70
C GLY A 86 -4.64 9.86 14.39
N ILE A 87 -3.88 9.11 13.58
CA ILE A 87 -3.38 9.54 12.27
C ILE A 87 -4.17 8.81 11.18
N SER A 88 -5.13 9.49 10.57
CA SER A 88 -6.03 8.92 9.57
C SER A 88 -5.66 9.26 8.13
N THR A 89 -4.89 10.33 7.92
CA THR A 89 -4.52 10.83 6.60
C THR A 89 -3.00 10.93 6.43
N HIS A 90 -2.52 10.87 5.18
CA HIS A 90 -1.11 11.16 4.91
C HIS A 90 -0.76 12.63 5.20
N ARG A 91 -1.74 13.53 5.18
CA ARG A 91 -1.60 14.93 5.63
C ARG A 91 -1.21 15.02 7.09
N GLU A 92 -1.93 14.34 7.98
CA GLU A 92 -1.60 14.32 9.40
C GLU A 92 -0.24 13.66 9.64
N LEU A 93 0.08 12.60 8.89
CA LEU A 93 1.38 11.94 9.01
C LEU A 93 2.54 12.83 8.57
N SER A 94 2.33 13.74 7.60
CA SER A 94 3.38 14.63 7.11
C SER A 94 3.85 15.63 8.18
N LEU A 95 2.95 15.98 9.12
CA LEU A 95 3.17 16.91 10.22
C LEU A 95 3.85 16.27 11.44
N VAL A 96 4.06 14.95 11.45
CA VAL A 96 4.75 14.27 12.55
C VAL A 96 6.23 14.64 12.54
N GLU A 97 6.64 15.41 13.54
CA GLU A 97 8.02 15.86 13.74
C GLU A 97 8.54 15.60 15.16
N ASP A 98 7.65 15.50 16.14
CA ASP A 98 8.00 15.24 17.54
C ASP A 98 8.72 13.87 17.69
N PRO A 99 9.97 13.85 18.17
CA PRO A 99 10.71 12.61 18.40
C PRO A 99 9.99 11.63 19.32
N GLU A 100 9.27 12.11 20.34
CA GLU A 100 8.54 11.23 21.25
C GLU A 100 7.36 10.56 20.55
N GLN A 101 6.60 11.33 19.75
CA GLN A 101 5.54 10.79 18.91
C GLN A 101 6.07 9.74 17.93
N ILE A 102 7.21 10.01 17.29
CA ILE A 102 7.84 9.08 16.35
C ILE A 102 8.15 7.75 17.05
N VAL A 103 8.78 7.79 18.23
CA VAL A 103 9.09 6.58 19.01
C VAL A 103 7.80 5.84 19.40
N ARG A 104 6.76 6.56 19.85
CA ARG A 104 5.45 5.97 20.17
C ARG A 104 4.82 5.25 18.97
N LEU A 105 4.95 5.80 17.77
CA LEU A 105 4.41 5.17 16.56
C LEU A 105 5.23 3.95 16.13
N GLN A 106 6.56 4.00 16.26
CA GLN A 106 7.45 2.90 15.89
C GLN A 106 7.21 1.63 16.70
N ILE A 107 6.81 1.75 17.97
CA ILE A 107 6.54 0.58 18.82
C ILE A 107 5.19 -0.09 18.54
N LEU A 108 4.31 0.49 17.72
CA LEU A 108 2.97 -0.05 17.46
C LEU A 108 2.96 -1.30 16.55
N SER A 109 3.99 -1.47 15.71
CA SER A 109 4.15 -2.66 14.86
C SER A 109 5.57 -2.78 14.32
N HIS A 110 5.95 -3.99 13.91
CA HIS A 110 7.24 -4.24 13.26
C HIS A 110 7.40 -3.46 11.94
N ASP A 111 6.34 -3.30 11.17
CA ASP A 111 6.40 -2.53 9.91
C ASP A 111 6.64 -1.03 10.18
N LEU A 112 5.95 -0.45 11.18
CA LEU A 112 6.17 0.95 11.56
C LEU A 112 7.58 1.18 12.12
N SER A 113 8.14 0.24 12.87
CA SER A 113 9.51 0.39 13.39
C SER A 113 10.55 0.53 12.29
N LEU A 114 10.38 -0.21 11.18
CA LEU A 114 11.29 -0.19 10.03
C LEU A 114 10.98 0.92 9.02
N ASN A 115 9.69 1.17 8.74
CA ASN A 115 9.28 1.97 7.60
C ASN A 115 8.70 3.35 7.96
N LEU A 116 8.47 3.69 9.24
CA LEU A 116 7.87 4.98 9.61
C LEU A 116 8.61 6.20 9.03
N PRO A 117 9.96 6.29 9.08
CA PRO A 117 10.66 7.43 8.47
C PRO A 117 10.37 7.57 6.97
N ARG A 118 10.26 6.44 6.25
CA ARG A 118 9.88 6.40 4.83
C ARG A 118 8.44 6.87 4.63
N TYR A 119 7.52 6.43 5.49
CA TYR A 119 6.11 6.85 5.42
C TYR A 119 5.95 8.35 5.65
N ILE A 120 6.64 8.92 6.65
CA ILE A 120 6.64 10.36 6.93
C ILE A 120 7.23 11.13 5.73
N ALA A 121 8.39 10.72 5.23
CA ALA A 121 9.01 11.37 4.08
C ALA A 121 8.12 11.32 2.82
N THR A 122 7.52 10.17 2.52
CA THR A 122 6.59 10.02 1.39
C THR A 122 5.35 10.90 1.58
N SER A 123 4.82 10.98 2.80
CA SER A 123 3.69 11.85 3.12
C SER A 123 4.01 13.32 2.89
N ARG A 124 5.20 13.77 3.31
CA ARG A 124 5.66 15.15 3.05
C ARG A 124 5.89 15.42 1.57
N ALA A 125 6.38 14.44 0.81
CA ALA A 125 6.54 14.55 -0.64
C ALA A 125 5.18 14.64 -1.38
N LEU A 126 4.16 13.95 -0.88
CA LEU A 126 2.81 14.02 -1.42
C LEU A 126 2.16 15.40 -1.19
N GLU A 127 2.53 16.09 -0.10
CA GLU A 127 1.99 17.41 0.22
C GLU A 127 2.65 18.56 -0.53
N ASP A 128 3.98 18.56 -0.68
CA ASP A 128 4.70 19.66 -1.34
C ASP A 128 5.17 19.32 -2.77
N GLY A 129 5.00 18.08 -3.22
CA GLY A 129 5.44 17.62 -4.54
C GLY A 129 6.96 17.53 -4.69
N LEU A 130 7.74 17.75 -3.63
CA LEU A 130 9.19 17.75 -3.69
C LEU A 130 9.75 16.34 -3.41
N PRO A 131 10.77 15.89 -4.16
CA PRO A 131 11.38 14.59 -3.90
C PRO A 131 12.05 14.56 -2.53
N ARG A 132 11.97 13.42 -1.83
CA ARG A 132 12.68 13.18 -0.56
C ARG A 132 13.75 12.12 -0.75
N SER A 133 14.96 12.43 -0.31
CA SER A 133 16.06 11.46 -0.29
C SER A 133 15.86 10.48 0.88
N LEU A 134 15.68 9.21 0.55
CA LEU A 134 15.65 8.11 1.53
C LEU A 134 17.04 7.48 1.56
N HIS A 135 17.70 7.50 2.72
CA HIS A 135 19.13 7.17 2.83
C HIS A 135 19.49 5.68 2.67
N ALA A 136 18.53 4.77 2.45
CA ALA A 136 18.85 3.41 2.02
C ALA A 136 17.62 2.62 1.52
N THR A 137 17.89 1.82 0.48
CA THR A 137 17.11 0.69 -0.08
C THR A 137 15.95 1.06 -0.99
N THR A 138 16.24 1.04 -2.30
CA THR A 138 15.26 0.74 -3.34
C THR A 138 14.56 -0.58 -3.01
N LEU A 139 13.24 -0.56 -2.81
CA LEU A 139 12.43 -1.71 -2.34
C LEU A 139 12.46 -2.94 -3.27
N LEU A 140 12.93 -2.76 -4.51
CA LEU A 140 12.97 -3.78 -5.55
C LEU A 140 14.39 -4.10 -6.04
N MET A 141 15.43 -3.55 -5.42
CA MET A 141 16.78 -3.70 -5.92
C MET A 141 17.60 -4.75 -5.17
N PRO A 142 18.37 -5.60 -5.89
CA PRO A 142 19.35 -6.49 -5.28
C PRO A 142 20.36 -5.71 -4.44
N ARG A 143 20.75 -6.25 -3.28
CA ARG A 143 21.64 -5.63 -2.29
C ARG A 143 23.06 -5.28 -2.76
N TYR A 144 23.41 -5.45 -4.04
CA TYR A 144 24.78 -5.34 -4.55
C TYR A 144 24.89 -4.71 -5.96
N GLU A 145 23.90 -3.97 -6.43
CA GLU A 145 23.97 -3.29 -7.74
C GLU A 145 23.73 -1.79 -7.60
N ASP A 146 24.69 -1.00 -8.11
CA ASP A 146 24.51 0.43 -8.31
C ASP A 146 23.70 0.65 -9.59
N VAL A 147 22.46 1.14 -9.46
CA VAL A 147 21.63 1.51 -10.61
C VAL A 147 21.46 3.02 -10.66
N ARG A 148 21.75 3.57 -11.83
CA ARG A 148 21.46 4.96 -12.21
C ARG A 148 20.23 4.97 -13.10
N VAL A 149 19.13 5.56 -12.64
CA VAL A 149 17.99 5.87 -13.50
C VAL A 149 18.25 7.23 -14.15
N VAL A 150 18.36 7.27 -15.48
CA VAL A 150 18.44 8.51 -16.26
C VAL A 150 17.13 8.65 -17.01
N LEU A 151 16.35 9.69 -16.67
CA LEU A 151 15.18 10.08 -17.43
C LEU A 151 15.63 11.14 -18.44
N CYS A 152 15.69 10.76 -19.72
CA CYS A 152 15.92 11.68 -20.81
C CYS A 152 14.55 12.08 -21.39
N ALA A 153 14.22 13.36 -21.31
CA ALA A 153 13.16 13.93 -22.13
C ALA A 153 13.83 14.48 -23.39
N GLU A 154 13.58 13.84 -24.54
CA GLU A 154 14.06 14.32 -25.82
C GLU A 154 13.00 15.22 -26.46
N HIS A 155 13.44 16.34 -27.01
CA HIS A 155 12.56 17.25 -27.73
C HIS A 155 12.64 16.90 -29.22
N ASP A 156 11.56 16.36 -29.78
CA ASP A 156 11.47 16.13 -31.23
C ASP A 156 11.36 17.50 -31.94
N ALA A 157 12.46 17.93 -32.57
CA ALA A 157 12.54 19.20 -33.30
C ALA A 157 11.69 19.22 -34.58
N VAL A 158 11.16 18.08 -35.02
CA VAL A 158 10.31 17.96 -36.23
C VAL A 158 8.83 18.12 -35.89
N THR A 159 8.37 17.63 -34.73
CA THR A 159 6.95 17.63 -34.36
C THR A 159 6.58 18.58 -33.22
N GLY A 160 7.56 19.09 -32.47
CA GLY A 160 7.32 20.02 -31.35
C GLY A 160 6.64 19.39 -30.13
N THR A 161 6.54 18.06 -30.08
CA THR A 161 5.93 17.33 -28.97
C THR A 161 7.00 16.85 -27.99
N SER A 162 6.74 17.04 -26.70
CA SER A 162 7.54 16.46 -25.62
C SER A 162 6.87 15.17 -25.15
N SER A 163 7.58 14.04 -25.19
CA SER A 163 7.14 12.74 -24.64
C SER A 163 8.04 12.31 -23.49
#